data_AF-A0A2H5S6R1-F1
#
_entry.id   AF-A0A2H5S6R1-F1
#
_cell.length_a   1.000
_cell.length_b   1.000
_cell.length_c   1.000
_cell.angle_alpha   90.00
_cell.angle_beta   90.00
_cell.angle_gamma   90.00
#
_symmetry.space_group_name_H-M   'P 1'
#
loop_
_entity.id
_entity.type
_entity.pdbx_description
1 polymer ?
#
loop_
_entity_poly.entity_id
_entity_poly.type
_entity_poly.pdbx_seq_one_letter_code
_entity_poly.pdbx_strand_id
1 'polypeptide(L)'
;MKYCQYCYEQVSSSAKYCSACGAAFGTVATAAGSSTEVVAYNIKKSVYPLTKYVDNNGGKAEVSAQIGNRKISASYTRREGPKFSCTSYTPKTSSGTVAKSSSSISIGKLANTIKKSAEATIEQAKLGGGSVKVITQVDDVEVTTSYTPETKRTVTRYRIY
;
A
#
# COMPACT_ATOMS: atom_id res chain seq x y z
N MET A 1 -17.21 22.14 -10.70
CA MET A 1 -17.24 20.69 -10.39
C MET A 1 -16.14 20.39 -9.38
N LYS A 2 -16.37 19.46 -8.45
CA LYS A 2 -15.34 18.88 -7.56
C LYS A 2 -15.46 17.36 -7.57
N TYR A 3 -14.44 16.64 -7.11
CA TYR A 3 -14.47 15.18 -7.02
C TYR A 3 -14.73 14.73 -5.58
N CYS A 4 -15.56 13.69 -5.41
CA CYS A 4 -15.71 13.05 -4.11
C CYS A 4 -14.44 12.29 -3.73
N GLN A 5 -13.85 12.61 -2.57
CA GLN A 5 -12.67 11.91 -2.07
C GLN A 5 -12.93 10.44 -1.66
N TYR A 6 -14.19 10.00 -1.56
CA TYR A 6 -14.54 8.63 -1.16
C TYR A 6 -14.84 7.70 -2.34
N CYS A 7 -15.29 8.24 -3.47
CA CYS A 7 -15.67 7.45 -4.66
C CYS A 7 -15.22 8.05 -6.01
N TYR A 8 -14.51 9.19 -6.01
CA TYR A 8 -14.07 9.94 -7.20
C TYR A 8 -15.18 10.36 -8.19
N GLU A 9 -16.45 10.35 -7.78
CA GLU A 9 -17.53 10.88 -8.61
C GLU A 9 -17.48 12.41 -8.73
N GLN A 10 -17.78 12.92 -9.94
CA GLN A 10 -17.92 14.35 -10.17
C GLN A 10 -19.21 14.86 -9.54
N VAL A 11 -19.10 15.94 -8.79
CA VAL A 11 -20.24 16.61 -8.16
C VAL A 11 -20.16 18.11 -8.35
N SER A 12 -21.30 18.78 -8.19
CA SER A 12 -21.34 20.24 -8.14
C SER A 12 -20.40 20.78 -7.06
N SER A 13 -19.71 21.90 -7.35
CA SER A 13 -18.83 22.57 -6.39
C SER A 13 -19.59 23.00 -5.12
N SER A 14 -20.88 23.35 -5.25
CA SER A 14 -21.76 23.77 -4.16
C SER A 14 -22.39 22.62 -3.36
N ALA A 15 -22.22 21.37 -3.79
CA ALA A 15 -22.82 20.23 -3.09
C ALA A 15 -22.26 20.08 -1.66
N LYS A 16 -23.14 19.86 -0.67
CA LYS A 16 -22.77 19.55 0.72
C LYS A 16 -22.51 18.06 0.95
N TYR A 17 -23.13 17.20 0.15
CA TYR A 17 -22.96 15.74 0.18
C TYR A 17 -22.74 15.18 -1.22
N CYS A 18 -22.00 14.08 -1.33
CA CYS A 18 -21.84 13.36 -2.59
C CYS A 18 -23.14 12.59 -2.91
N SER A 19 -23.72 12.84 -4.06
CA SER A 19 -24.96 12.17 -4.52
C SER A 19 -24.78 10.67 -4.73
N ALA A 20 -23.56 10.20 -5.02
CA ALA A 20 -23.29 8.79 -5.29
C ALA A 20 -23.08 7.94 -4.03
N CYS A 21 -22.44 8.50 -2.99
CA CYS A 21 -22.08 7.75 -1.78
C CYS A 21 -22.60 8.35 -0.47
N GLY A 22 -23.33 9.47 -0.52
CA GLY A 22 -23.89 10.16 0.65
C GLY A 22 -22.87 10.89 1.52
N ALA A 23 -21.57 10.81 1.21
CA ALA A 23 -20.52 11.37 2.05
C ALA A 23 -20.56 12.91 2.10
N ALA A 24 -20.46 13.47 3.30
CA ALA A 24 -20.39 14.92 3.50
C ALA A 24 -19.04 15.48 3.04
N PHE A 25 -19.07 16.57 2.26
CA PHE A 25 -17.87 17.31 1.88
C PHE A 25 -17.33 18.10 3.07
N GLY A 26 -16.01 18.10 3.26
CA GLY A 26 -15.34 18.73 4.40
C GLY A 26 -15.02 17.79 5.57
N THR A 27 -15.47 16.52 5.49
CA THR A 27 -15.01 15.46 6.40
C THR A 27 -13.66 14.92 5.94
N VAL A 28 -12.86 14.33 6.83
CA VAL A 28 -11.62 13.64 6.44
C VAL A 28 -11.95 12.21 6.01
N ALA A 29 -11.57 11.82 4.79
CA ALA A 29 -11.81 10.47 4.33
C ALA A 29 -10.91 9.45 5.03
N THR A 30 -11.55 8.45 5.64
CA THR A 30 -10.87 7.33 6.30
C THR A 30 -10.63 6.19 5.31
N ALA A 31 -9.53 5.47 5.48
CA ALA A 31 -9.21 4.36 4.58
C ALA A 31 -10.25 3.22 4.64
N ALA A 32 -10.88 3.02 5.80
CA ALA A 32 -11.96 2.05 5.96
C ALA A 32 -13.28 2.51 5.30
N GLY A 33 -13.58 3.82 5.33
CA GLY A 33 -14.80 4.40 4.77
C GLY A 33 -14.75 4.68 3.27
N SER A 34 -13.57 4.61 2.66
CA SER A 34 -13.39 4.86 1.22
C SER A 34 -13.50 3.60 0.36
N SER A 35 -13.73 3.81 -0.94
CA SER A 35 -13.73 2.74 -1.92
C SER A 35 -12.33 2.13 -2.07
N THR A 36 -12.30 0.89 -2.56
CA THR A 36 -11.05 0.15 -2.80
C THR A 36 -10.15 0.86 -3.81
N GLU A 37 -10.75 1.48 -4.83
CA GLU A 37 -10.07 2.21 -5.89
C GLU A 37 -9.36 3.44 -5.35
N VAL A 38 -10.00 4.18 -4.44
CA VAL A 38 -9.41 5.36 -3.78
C VAL A 38 -8.19 4.95 -2.98
N VAL A 39 -8.32 3.91 -2.17
CA VAL A 39 -7.23 3.44 -1.32
C VAL A 39 -6.08 2.91 -2.18
N ALA A 40 -6.38 2.10 -3.20
CA ALA A 40 -5.38 1.57 -4.13
C ALA A 40 -4.64 2.68 -4.89
N TYR A 41 -5.35 3.72 -5.33
CA TYR A 41 -4.73 4.87 -6.01
C TYR A 41 -3.74 5.62 -5.13
N ASN A 42 -4.10 5.84 -3.86
CA ASN A 42 -3.21 6.52 -2.92
C ASN A 42 -1.98 5.66 -2.60
N ILE A 43 -2.16 4.35 -2.43
CA ILE A 43 -1.06 3.41 -2.21
C ILE A 43 -0.13 3.37 -3.42
N LYS A 44 -0.68 3.30 -4.65
CA LYS A 44 0.09 3.38 -5.91
C LYS A 44 1.07 4.56 -5.92
N LYS A 45 0.60 5.75 -5.53
CA LYS A 45 1.45 6.94 -5.45
C LYS A 45 2.50 6.83 -4.34
N SER A 46 2.12 6.34 -3.17
CA SER A 46 3.01 6.23 -2.02
C SER A 46 4.14 5.23 -2.20
N VAL A 47 3.93 4.16 -2.98
CA VAL A 47 4.95 3.13 -3.24
C VAL A 47 5.88 3.48 -4.41
N TYR A 48 5.64 4.59 -5.10
CA TYR A 48 6.42 5.01 -6.27
C TYR A 48 7.95 5.08 -6.03
N PRO A 49 8.46 5.54 -4.87
CA PRO A 49 9.89 5.51 -4.60
C PRO A 49 10.46 4.08 -4.63
N LEU A 50 9.72 3.12 -4.10
CA LEU A 50 10.13 1.72 -4.01
C LEU A 50 10.05 1.03 -5.38
N THR A 51 9.04 1.35 -6.20
CA THR A 51 8.97 0.86 -7.58
C THR A 51 10.13 1.41 -8.42
N LYS A 52 10.43 2.71 -8.29
CA LYS A 52 11.58 3.34 -8.97
C LYS A 52 12.90 2.71 -8.54
N TYR A 53 13.03 2.33 -7.27
CA TYR A 53 14.21 1.61 -6.79
C TYR A 53 14.35 0.23 -7.44
N VAL A 54 13.27 -0.55 -7.55
CA VAL A 54 13.26 -1.85 -8.24
C VAL A 54 13.55 -1.70 -9.74
N ASP A 55 13.06 -0.64 -10.40
CA ASP A 55 13.36 -0.41 -11.82
C ASP A 55 14.86 -0.23 -12.08
N ASN A 56 15.53 0.47 -11.16
CA ASN A 56 16.96 0.76 -11.27
C ASN A 56 17.84 -0.41 -10.82
N ASN A 57 17.40 -1.21 -9.83
CA ASN A 57 18.24 -2.22 -9.17
C ASN A 57 17.82 -3.67 -9.45
N GLY A 58 16.69 -3.88 -10.13
CA GLY A 58 16.07 -5.20 -10.26
C GLY A 58 15.38 -5.63 -8.96
N GLY A 59 14.98 -6.90 -8.90
CA GLY A 59 14.35 -7.47 -7.71
C GLY A 59 12.83 -7.35 -7.66
N LYS A 60 12.29 -7.54 -6.45
CA LYS A 60 10.86 -7.54 -6.14
C LYS A 60 10.61 -6.64 -4.94
N ALA A 61 9.60 -5.79 -5.02
CA ALA A 61 9.09 -5.03 -3.90
C ALA A 61 7.68 -5.47 -3.53
N GLU A 62 7.35 -5.47 -2.24
CA GLU A 62 6.01 -5.76 -1.76
C GLU A 62 5.59 -4.76 -0.69
N VAL A 63 4.32 -4.40 -0.69
CA VAL A 63 3.69 -3.55 0.31
C VAL A 63 2.41 -4.21 0.74
N SER A 64 2.13 -4.24 2.04
CA SER A 64 0.82 -4.63 2.55
C SER A 64 0.41 -3.76 3.71
N ALA A 65 -0.89 -3.50 3.82
CA ALA A 65 -1.48 -2.77 4.93
C ALA A 65 -2.78 -3.45 5.37
N GLN A 66 -2.99 -3.59 6.67
CA GLN A 66 -4.24 -4.10 7.23
C GLN A 66 -5.06 -2.97 7.82
N ILE A 67 -6.28 -2.77 7.31
CA ILE A 67 -7.16 -1.65 7.66
C ILE A 67 -8.54 -2.21 7.90
N GLY A 68 -9.05 -2.15 9.13
CA GLY A 68 -10.35 -2.72 9.38
C GLY A 68 -10.34 -4.23 9.14
N ASN A 69 -11.36 -4.66 8.40
CA ASN A 69 -11.51 -6.00 7.85
C ASN A 69 -10.97 -6.11 6.41
N ARG A 70 -9.98 -5.30 6.02
CA ARG A 70 -9.40 -5.30 4.68
C ARG A 70 -7.89 -5.46 4.77
N LYS A 71 -7.36 -6.31 3.91
CA LYS A 71 -5.93 -6.39 3.64
C LYS A 71 -5.68 -5.85 2.26
N ILE A 72 -4.83 -4.84 2.17
CA ILE A 72 -4.34 -4.32 0.90
C ILE A 72 -2.94 -4.88 0.71
N SER A 73 -2.66 -5.37 -0.48
CA SER A 73 -1.33 -5.83 -0.88
C SER A 73 -1.00 -5.28 -2.26
N ALA A 74 0.25 -4.90 -2.45
CA ALA A 74 0.83 -4.51 -3.71
C ALA A 74 2.15 -5.26 -3.88
N SER A 75 2.39 -5.82 -5.05
CA SER A 75 3.68 -6.43 -5.39
C SER A 75 4.17 -5.86 -6.71
N TYR A 76 5.47 -5.62 -6.79
CA TYR A 76 6.10 -5.04 -7.96
C TYR A 76 7.34 -5.84 -8.36
N THR A 77 7.43 -6.14 -9.64
CA THR A 77 8.68 -6.52 -10.30
C THR A 77 8.79 -5.71 -11.58
N ARG A 78 10.03 -5.48 -12.06
CA ARG A 78 10.27 -4.77 -13.32
C ARG A 78 9.56 -5.42 -14.52
N ARG A 79 9.37 -6.75 -14.49
CA ARG A 79 8.78 -7.51 -15.61
C ARG A 79 7.26 -7.49 -15.62
N GLU A 80 6.63 -7.56 -14.46
CA GLU A 80 5.18 -7.74 -14.35
C GLU A 80 4.44 -6.44 -14.06
N GLY A 81 5.16 -5.36 -13.76
CA GLY A 81 4.56 -4.12 -13.30
C GLY A 81 3.90 -4.28 -11.92
N PRO A 82 3.16 -3.25 -11.46
CA PRO A 82 2.60 -3.26 -10.12
C PRO A 82 1.25 -3.98 -10.08
N LYS A 83 1.19 -5.08 -9.33
CA LYS A 83 -0.03 -5.86 -9.07
C LYS A 83 -0.62 -5.42 -7.74
N PHE A 84 -1.88 -5.01 -7.74
CA PHE A 84 -2.61 -4.58 -6.53
C PHE A 84 -3.76 -5.53 -6.25
N SER A 85 -3.92 -5.87 -4.97
CA SER A 85 -5.05 -6.66 -4.47
C SER A 85 -5.57 -6.02 -3.20
N CYS A 86 -6.88 -5.91 -3.08
CA CYS A 86 -7.55 -5.60 -1.82
C CYS A 86 -8.53 -6.74 -1.54
N THR A 87 -8.31 -7.43 -0.43
CA THR A 87 -9.14 -8.57 -0.04
C THR A 87 -9.79 -8.27 1.30
N SER A 88 -11.06 -8.64 1.44
CA SER A 88 -11.68 -8.75 2.75
C SER A 88 -10.88 -9.72 3.60
N TYR A 89 -10.47 -9.27 4.79
CA TYR A 89 -9.69 -10.01 5.75
C TYR A 89 -10.39 -9.92 7.10
N THR A 90 -10.94 -11.03 7.58
CA THR A 90 -11.46 -11.12 8.94
C THR A 90 -10.31 -11.60 9.82
N PRO A 91 -9.69 -10.74 10.67
CA PRO A 91 -8.69 -11.20 11.62
C PRO A 91 -9.35 -12.24 12.53
N LYS A 92 -8.87 -13.49 12.46
CA LYS A 92 -9.27 -14.55 13.40
C LYS A 92 -8.66 -14.21 14.76
N THR A 93 -9.45 -13.66 15.67
CA THR A 93 -9.11 -13.64 17.09
C THR A 93 -9.37 -15.03 17.67
N SER A 94 -8.54 -15.45 18.63
CA SER A 94 -8.67 -16.75 19.34
C SER A 94 -10.01 -16.92 20.06
N SER A 95 -10.82 -15.85 20.20
CA SER A 95 -12.13 -15.85 20.84
C SER A 95 -13.33 -15.81 19.88
N GLY A 96 -13.13 -15.85 18.56
CA GLY A 96 -14.23 -15.77 17.59
C GLY A 96 -14.96 -14.41 17.53
N THR A 97 -14.50 -13.43 18.31
CA THR A 97 -15.06 -12.08 18.33
C THR A 97 -14.43 -11.26 17.21
N VAL A 98 -15.21 -10.89 16.20
CA VAL A 98 -14.75 -10.00 15.11
C VAL A 98 -14.25 -8.71 15.74
N ALA A 99 -12.93 -8.51 15.77
CA ALA A 99 -12.34 -7.25 16.17
C ALA A 99 -12.82 -6.21 15.15
N LYS A 100 -13.74 -5.36 15.59
CA LYS A 100 -14.26 -4.24 14.79
C LYS A 100 -13.11 -3.22 14.70
N SER A 101 -12.18 -3.44 13.77
CA SER A 101 -11.08 -2.49 13.55
C SER A 101 -11.72 -1.20 13.04
N SER A 102 -11.81 -0.25 13.95
CA SER A 102 -12.35 1.07 13.79
C SER A 102 -11.27 2.00 13.29
N SER A 103 -10.52 1.60 12.25
CA SER A 103 -9.39 2.38 11.79
C SER A 103 -9.91 3.68 11.18
N SER A 104 -9.97 4.72 12.00
CA SER A 104 -10.29 6.11 11.66
C SER A 104 -9.12 6.80 10.94
N ILE A 105 -8.06 6.04 10.60
CA ILE A 105 -6.91 6.54 9.88
C ILE A 105 -7.36 7.19 8.58
N SER A 106 -6.95 8.45 8.40
CA SER A 106 -7.20 9.15 7.15
C SER A 106 -6.38 8.52 6.02
N ILE A 107 -6.93 8.53 4.81
CA ILE A 107 -6.19 8.04 3.63
C ILE A 107 -4.85 8.76 3.49
N GLY A 108 -4.82 10.07 3.77
CA GLY A 108 -3.59 10.86 3.72
C GLY A 108 -2.54 10.38 4.73
N LYS A 109 -2.96 10.09 5.98
CA LYS A 109 -2.05 9.56 7.02
C LYS A 109 -1.52 8.18 6.64
N LEU A 110 -2.39 7.29 6.19
CA LEU A 110 -1.99 5.97 5.68
C LEU A 110 -0.99 6.07 4.52
N ALA A 111 -1.32 6.87 3.50
CA ALA A 111 -0.50 7.06 2.32
C ALA A 111 0.89 7.61 2.69
N ASN A 112 0.95 8.55 3.63
CA ASN A 112 2.21 9.08 4.13
C ASN A 112 3.03 8.02 4.89
N THR A 113 2.38 7.20 5.73
CA THR A 113 3.07 6.10 6.43
C THR A 113 3.65 5.09 5.44
N ILE A 114 2.90 4.70 4.41
CA ILE A 114 3.39 3.80 3.37
C ILE A 114 4.60 4.39 2.65
N LYS A 115 4.54 5.68 2.31
CA LYS A 115 5.65 6.38 1.66
C LYS A 115 6.92 6.36 2.53
N LYS A 116 6.80 6.70 3.81
CA LYS A 116 7.92 6.68 4.75
C LYS A 116 8.48 5.27 4.97
N SER A 117 7.61 4.27 5.07
CA SER A 117 8.01 2.86 5.18
C SER A 117 8.77 2.39 3.94
N ALA A 118 8.29 2.76 2.75
CA ALA A 118 8.95 2.49 1.48
C ALA A 118 10.34 3.15 1.40
N GLU A 119 10.47 4.42 1.79
CA GLU A 119 11.76 5.12 1.87
C GLU A 119 12.73 4.43 2.84
N ALA A 120 12.25 4.03 4.03
CA ALA A 120 13.06 3.29 4.99
C ALA A 120 13.53 1.92 4.46
N THR A 121 12.67 1.20 3.74
CA THR A 121 13.04 -0.07 3.07
C THR A 121 14.15 0.16 2.04
N ILE A 122 14.08 1.24 1.27
CA ILE A 122 15.12 1.59 0.28
C ILE A 122 16.45 1.89 0.98
N GLU A 123 16.44 2.69 2.04
CA GLU A 123 17.67 3.03 2.77
C GLU A 123 18.33 1.78 3.38
N GLN A 124 17.54 0.88 3.98
CA GLN A 124 18.07 -0.40 4.47
C GLN A 124 18.59 -1.29 3.34
N ALA A 125 17.92 -1.33 2.18
CA ALA A 125 18.36 -2.14 1.04
C ALA A 125 19.71 -1.66 0.48
N LYS A 126 19.94 -0.34 0.45
CA LYS A 126 21.23 0.25 0.07
C LYS A 126 22.36 -0.11 1.03
N LEU A 127 22.07 -0.27 2.32
CA LEU A 127 23.07 -0.58 3.35
C LEU A 127 23.41 -2.08 3.41
N GLY A 128 22.41 -2.95 3.28
CA GLY A 128 22.54 -4.38 3.61
C GLY A 128 22.72 -5.32 2.43
N GLY A 129 22.51 -4.89 1.18
CA GLY A 129 22.65 -5.71 -0.04
C GLY A 129 21.74 -6.94 -0.16
N GLY A 130 20.97 -7.26 0.88
CA GLY A 130 20.09 -8.41 0.98
C GLY A 130 18.60 -8.05 1.03
N SER A 131 17.77 -9.05 1.29
CA SER A 131 16.33 -8.85 1.44
C SER A 131 16.01 -8.04 2.70
N VAL A 132 15.15 -7.05 2.55
CA VAL A 132 14.74 -6.12 3.61
C VAL A 132 13.24 -6.20 3.81
N LYS A 133 12.80 -6.16 5.07
CA LYS A 133 11.41 -6.02 5.46
C LYS A 133 11.30 -4.97 6.57
N VAL A 134 10.51 -3.94 6.33
CA VAL A 134 10.18 -2.89 7.31
C VAL A 134 8.72 -3.06 7.69
N ILE A 135 8.45 -3.06 9.00
CA ILE A 135 7.12 -3.11 9.58
C ILE A 135 6.93 -1.82 10.37
N THR A 136 5.91 -1.06 10.02
CA THR A 136 5.55 0.21 10.68
C THR A 136 4.11 0.10 11.16
N GLN A 137 3.83 0.51 12.39
CA GLN A 137 2.47 0.64 12.88
C GLN A 137 2.06 2.11 12.95
N VAL A 138 0.83 2.39 12.53
CA VAL A 138 0.19 3.71 12.65
C VAL A 138 -1.24 3.51 13.09
N ASP A 139 -1.59 4.06 14.25
CA ASP A 139 -2.86 3.78 14.91
C ASP A 139 -3.06 2.25 15.07
N ASP A 140 -4.17 1.68 14.59
CA ASP A 140 -4.44 0.24 14.57
C ASP A 140 -4.06 -0.45 13.24
N VAL A 141 -3.30 0.24 12.38
CA VAL A 141 -2.89 -0.26 11.05
C VAL A 141 -1.42 -0.65 11.04
N GLU A 142 -1.16 -1.92 10.71
CA GLU A 142 0.17 -2.40 10.37
C GLU A 142 0.44 -2.21 8.86
N VAL A 143 1.55 -1.55 8.54
CA VAL A 143 2.09 -1.39 7.20
C VAL A 143 3.40 -2.16 7.11
N THR A 144 3.47 -3.11 6.19
CA THR A 144 4.70 -3.83 5.86
C THR A 144 5.17 -3.41 4.47
N THR A 145 6.44 -3.05 4.33
CA THR A 145 7.12 -2.86 3.04
C THR A 145 8.35 -3.75 2.97
N SER A 146 8.62 -4.33 1.82
CA SER A 146 9.78 -5.19 1.63
C SER A 146 10.41 -5.02 0.25
N TYR A 147 11.69 -5.36 0.20
CA TYR A 147 12.47 -5.46 -1.02
C TYR A 147 13.29 -6.76 -0.99
N THR A 148 13.25 -7.51 -2.08
CA THR A 148 14.04 -8.72 -2.30
C THR A 148 14.87 -8.52 -3.56
N PRO A 149 16.21 -8.48 -3.48
CA PRO A 149 17.05 -8.33 -4.66
C PRO A 149 16.92 -9.54 -5.59
N GLU A 150 17.12 -9.31 -6.90
CA GLU A 150 17.26 -10.42 -7.85
C GLU A 150 18.54 -11.20 -7.52
N THR A 151 18.41 -12.50 -7.29
CA THR A 151 19.57 -13.38 -7.15
C THR A 151 20.33 -13.37 -8.47
N LYS A 152 21.55 -12.82 -8.48
CA LYS A 152 22.48 -13.01 -9.60
C LYS A 152 22.72 -14.51 -9.71
N ARG A 153 22.19 -15.15 -10.75
CA ARG A 153 22.63 -16.51 -11.12
C ARG A 153 24.11 -16.42 -11.45
N THR A 154 24.95 -16.97 -10.59
CA THR A 154 26.36 -17.22 -10.91
C THR A 154 26.36 -18.22 -12.05
N VAL A 155 26.56 -17.75 -13.29
CA VAL A 155 26.80 -18.64 -14.42
C VAL A 155 28.22 -19.18 -14.26
N THR A 156 28.36 -20.33 -13.61
CA THR A 156 29.59 -21.11 -13.67
C THR A 156 29.77 -21.56 -15.13
N ARG A 157 30.55 -20.81 -15.91
CA ARG A 157 31.01 -21.28 -17.22
C ARG A 157 31.99 -22.42 -16.97
N TYR A 158 31.55 -23.66 -17.13
CA TYR A 158 32.48 -24.77 -17.26
C TYR A 158 33.27 -24.58 -18.55
N ARG A 159 34.57 -24.34 -18.42
CA ARG A 159 35.52 -24.36 -19.53
C ARG A 159 35.81 -25.85 -19.78
N ILE A 160 35.16 -26.43 -20.77
CA ILE A 160 35.51 -27.76 -21.25
C ILE A 160 36.82 -27.59 -22.01
N TYR A 161 37.88 -28.22 -21.49
CA TYR A 161 39.19 -28.36 -22.16
C TYR A 161 39.15 -29.57 -23.09
#